data_AF-A0A4Y2D062-F1
#
_entry.id   AF-A0A4Y2D062-F1
#
_cell.length_a   1.000
_cell.length_b   1.000
_cell.length_c   1.000
_cell.angle_alpha   90.00
_cell.angle_beta   90.00
_cell.angle_gamma   90.00
#
_symmetry.space_group_name_H-M   'P 1'
#
loop_
_entity.id
_entity.type
_entity.pdbx_description
1 polymer ?
#
loop_
_entity_poly.entity_id
_entity_poly.type
_entity_poly.pdbx_seq_one_letter_code
_entity_poly.pdbx_strand_id
1 'polypeptide(L)'
;MSGVATGALRVAKAALRSELRKRIASISHEELSRQSKLVTEKVLENSRFKSSHRVSLYLSIPEEIRVQTWGILEQMLEQDKECFVPKF
;
A
#
# COMPACT_ATOMS: atom_id res chain seq x y z
N MET A 1 -16.72 -28.29 -15.90
CA MET A 1 -16.92 -26.87 -16.28
C MET A 1 -16.31 -25.85 -15.31
N SER A 2 -15.80 -26.23 -14.13
CA SER A 2 -15.22 -25.30 -13.13
C SER A 2 -13.79 -24.81 -13.42
N GLY A 3 -12.95 -25.60 -14.10
CA GLY A 3 -11.55 -25.23 -14.39
C GLY A 3 -11.36 -24.10 -15.40
N VAL A 4 -12.27 -23.97 -16.37
CA VAL A 4 -12.20 -22.93 -17.42
C VAL A 4 -12.50 -21.53 -16.84
N ALA A 5 -13.47 -21.44 -15.91
CA ALA A 5 -13.80 -20.18 -15.23
C ALA A 5 -12.63 -19.66 -14.37
N THR A 6 -11.92 -20.56 -13.66
CA THR A 6 -10.72 -20.21 -12.89
C THR A 6 -9.57 -19.77 -13.79
N GLY A 7 -9.41 -20.42 -14.95
CA GLY A 7 -8.43 -20.05 -15.97
C GLY A 7 -8.67 -18.66 -16.55
N ALA A 8 -9.90 -18.38 -17.00
CA ALA A 8 -10.30 -17.07 -17.52
C ALA A 8 -10.14 -15.96 -16.48
N LEU A 9 -10.53 -16.21 -15.22
CA LEU A 9 -10.34 -15.27 -14.12
C LEU A 9 -8.86 -14.95 -13.86
N ARG A 10 -7.98 -15.96 -13.90
CA ARG A 10 -6.53 -15.77 -13.73
C ARG A 10 -5.96 -14.87 -14.82
N VAL A 11 -6.36 -15.10 -16.08
CA VAL A 11 -5.94 -14.29 -17.23
C VAL A 11 -6.43 -12.85 -17.07
N ALA A 12 -7.70 -12.65 -16.73
CA ALA A 12 -8.25 -11.31 -16.50
C ALA A 12 -7.50 -10.55 -15.39
N LYS A 13 -7.22 -11.20 -14.25
CA LYS A 13 -6.41 -10.61 -13.17
C LYS A 13 -4.98 -10.29 -13.62
N ALA A 14 -4.36 -11.12 -14.46
CA ALA A 14 -3.02 -10.88 -14.97
C ALA A 14 -2.99 -9.68 -15.93
N ALA A 15 -3.97 -9.58 -16.83
CA ALA A 15 -4.13 -8.45 -17.74
C ALA A 15 -4.28 -7.12 -16.96
N LEU A 16 -5.18 -7.09 -15.96
CA LEU A 16 -5.38 -5.91 -15.13
C LEU A 16 -4.10 -5.51 -14.36
N ARG A 17 -3.36 -6.47 -13.79
CA ARG A 17 -2.10 -6.16 -13.10
C ARG A 17 -1.04 -5.59 -14.05
N SER A 18 -0.95 -6.10 -15.28
CA SER A 18 -0.03 -5.57 -16.29
C SER A 18 -0.37 -4.11 -16.62
N GLU A 19 -1.65 -3.82 -16.82
CA GLU A 19 -2.13 -2.46 -17.08
C GLU A 19 -1.85 -1.51 -15.91
N LEU A 20 -2.17 -1.92 -14.68
CA LEU A 20 -1.90 -1.10 -13.49
C LEU A 20 -0.42 -0.81 -13.31
N ARG A 21 0.47 -1.79 -13.55
CA ARG A 21 1.93 -1.57 -13.49
C ARG A 21 2.38 -0.48 -14.46
N LYS A 22 1.84 -0.47 -15.68
CA LYS A 22 2.16 0.58 -16.68
C LYS A 22 1.72 1.96 -16.21
N ARG A 23 0.49 2.07 -15.67
CA ARG A 23 -0.05 3.34 -15.15
C ARG A 23 0.73 3.84 -13.94
N ILE A 24 1.11 2.94 -13.03
CA ILE A 24 1.90 3.29 -11.85
C ILE A 24 3.30 3.74 -12.26
N ALA A 25 3.94 3.05 -13.22
CA ALA A 25 5.28 3.40 -13.70
C ALA A 25 5.35 4.78 -14.39
N SER A 26 4.22 5.34 -14.84
CA SER A 26 4.16 6.69 -15.42
C SER A 26 3.95 7.81 -14.40
N ILE A 27 3.78 7.50 -13.11
CA ILE A 27 3.59 8.51 -12.06
C ILE A 27 4.94 9.17 -11.75
N SER A 28 4.96 10.51 -11.70
CA SER A 28 6.17 11.26 -11.31
C SER A 28 6.46 11.09 -9.82
N HIS A 29 7.73 11.25 -9.42
CA HIS A 29 8.10 11.23 -8.00
C HIS A 29 7.40 12.31 -7.17
N GLU A 30 7.16 13.49 -7.75
CA GLU A 30 6.43 14.57 -7.10
C GLU A 30 4.97 14.16 -6.80
N GLU A 31 4.28 13.62 -7.79
CA GLU A 31 2.90 13.18 -7.62
C GLU A 31 2.80 11.99 -6.67
N LEU A 32 3.77 11.07 -6.73
CA LEU A 32 3.87 9.96 -5.78
C LEU A 32 3.98 10.45 -4.34
N SER A 33 4.86 11.44 -4.09
CA SER A 33 5.05 12.05 -2.78
C SER A 33 3.77 12.75 -2.32
N ARG A 34 3.15 13.55 -3.20
CA ARG A 34 1.89 14.26 -2.91
C ARG A 34 0.78 13.28 -2.53
N GLN A 35 0.58 12.21 -3.31
CA GLN A 35 -0.44 11.21 -3.02
C GLN A 35 -0.11 10.41 -1.75
N SER A 36 1.16 10.07 -1.52
CA SER A 36 1.58 9.35 -0.31
C SER A 36 1.27 10.15 0.95
N LYS A 37 1.49 11.46 0.93
CA LYS A 37 1.12 12.36 2.03
C LYS A 37 -0.39 12.35 2.30
N LEU A 38 -1.21 12.49 1.26
CA LEU A 38 -2.67 12.45 1.38
C LEU A 38 -3.18 11.10 1.92
N VAL A 39 -2.58 10.00 1.50
CA VAL A 39 -2.92 8.67 2.05
C VAL A 39 -2.51 8.58 3.51
N THR A 40 -1.33 9.08 3.87
CA THR A 40 -0.86 9.12 5.26
C THR A 40 -1.85 9.87 6.14
N GLU A 41 -2.24 11.10 5.78
CA GLU A 41 -3.23 11.91 6.51
C GLU A 41 -4.54 11.14 6.74
N LYS A 42 -5.09 10.53 5.67
CA LYS A 42 -6.32 9.73 5.77
C LYS A 42 -6.19 8.52 6.70
N VAL A 43 -5.04 7.85 6.70
CA VAL A 43 -4.79 6.71 7.59
C VAL A 43 -4.73 7.18 9.04
N LEU A 44 -4.00 8.26 9.32
CA LEU A 44 -3.85 8.80 10.66
C LEU A 44 -5.16 9.33 11.23
N GLU A 45 -6.03 9.91 10.39
CA GLU A 45 -7.35 10.39 10.79
C GLU A 45 -8.36 9.26 11.05
N ASN A 46 -8.14 8.08 10.50
CA ASN A 46 -9.06 6.95 10.56
C ASN A 46 -9.24 6.43 12.00
N SER A 47 -10.50 6.26 12.42
CA SER A 47 -10.84 5.76 13.75
C SER A 47 -10.29 4.35 14.04
N ARG A 48 -10.19 3.48 13.03
CA ARG A 48 -9.62 2.13 13.17
C ARG A 48 -8.12 2.20 13.43
N PHE A 49 -7.41 3.09 12.75
CA PHE A 49 -5.98 3.30 13.02
C PHE A 49 -5.74 3.89 14.42
N LYS A 50 -6.49 4.94 14.78
CA LYS A 50 -6.41 5.57 16.10
C LYS A 50 -6.64 4.58 17.25
N SER A 51 -7.68 3.75 17.14
CA SER A 51 -8.05 2.75 18.16
C SER A 51 -7.17 1.49 18.17
N SER A 52 -6.36 1.24 17.13
CA SER A 52 -5.51 0.06 17.05
C SER A 52 -4.22 0.25 17.85
N HIS A 53 -3.88 -0.70 18.72
CA HIS A 53 -2.58 -0.71 19.41
C HIS A 53 -1.52 -1.54 18.66
N ARG A 54 -1.96 -2.54 17.88
CA ARG A 54 -1.11 -3.45 17.11
C ARG A 54 -1.43 -3.32 15.64
N VAL A 55 -0.45 -2.94 14.82
CA VAL A 55 -0.66 -2.65 13.40
C VAL A 55 0.43 -3.32 12.57
N SER A 56 0.03 -4.00 11.49
CA SER A 56 0.98 -4.49 10.50
C SER A 56 1.11 -3.51 9.36
N LEU A 57 2.36 -3.18 9.01
CA LEU A 57 2.70 -2.20 7.99
C LEU A 57 3.78 -2.77 7.07
N TYR A 58 3.61 -2.62 5.75
CA TYR A 58 4.70 -2.89 4.82
C TYR A 58 5.66 -1.70 4.80
N LEU A 59 6.96 -1.97 4.64
CA LEU A 59 7.96 -0.91 4.46
C LEU A 59 8.07 -0.56 2.98
N SER A 60 7.80 0.70 2.65
CA SER A 60 7.98 1.21 1.30
C SER A 60 9.47 1.30 0.95
N ILE A 61 9.83 0.77 -0.21
CA ILE A 61 11.17 0.88 -0.78
C ILE A 61 11.22 2.18 -1.61
N PRO A 62 12.16 3.12 -1.35
CA PRO A 62 12.20 4.42 -2.03
C PRO A 62 12.24 4.34 -3.56
N GLU A 63 12.87 3.28 -4.10
CA GLU A 63 13.06 3.05 -5.52
C GLU A 63 11.82 2.44 -6.20
N GLU A 64 10.83 1.95 -5.44
CA GLU A 64 9.59 1.41 -5.99
C GLU A 64 8.49 2.49 -6.00
N ILE A 65 7.87 2.71 -7.17
CA ILE A 65 6.72 3.63 -7.30
C ILE A 65 5.50 3.03 -6.58
N ARG A 66 5.36 3.35 -5.30
CA ARG A 66 4.27 2.94 -4.40
C ARG A 66 3.98 4.02 -3.37
N VAL A 67 2.83 3.90 -2.70
CA VAL A 67 2.51 4.72 -1.53
C VAL A 67 3.61 4.53 -0.49
N GLN A 68 4.25 5.64 -0.13
CA GLN A 68 5.27 5.69 0.89
C GLN A 68 4.62 5.57 2.27
N THR A 69 5.15 4.71 3.13
CA THR A 69 4.57 4.40 4.45
C THR A 69 5.35 5.01 5.61
N TRP A 70 6.40 5.79 5.33
CA TRP A 70 7.30 6.34 6.33
C TRP A 70 6.57 7.21 7.37
N GLY A 71 5.73 8.15 6.92
CA GLY A 71 4.97 9.01 7.85
C GLY A 71 3.94 8.25 8.71
N ILE A 72 3.46 7.09 8.25
CA ILE A 72 2.61 6.21 9.06
C ILE A 72 3.46 5.51 10.12
N LEU A 73 4.65 5.02 9.74
CA LEU A 73 5.58 4.36 10.66
C LEU A 73 6.04 5.32 11.76
N GLU A 74 6.43 6.55 11.42
CA GLU A 74 6.82 7.59 12.39
C GLU A 74 5.71 7.82 13.42
N GLN A 75 4.48 8.03 12.96
CA GLN A 75 3.32 8.22 13.84
C GLN A 75 2.99 7.00 14.70
N MET A 76 3.19 5.79 14.19
CA MET A 76 3.01 4.58 14.98
C MET A 76 4.03 4.50 16.12
N LEU A 77 5.29 4.87 15.86
CA LEU A 77 6.36 4.90 16.85
C LEU A 77 6.15 6.01 17.88
N GLU A 78 5.73 7.21 17.45
CA GLU A 78 5.40 8.33 18.36
C GLU A 78 4.22 8.01 19.31
N GLN A 79 3.30 7.16 18.88
CA GLN A 79 2.12 6.77 19.65
C GLN A 79 2.30 5.44 20.42
N ASP A 80 3.53 4.93 20.51
CA ASP A 80 3.86 3.65 21.16
C ASP A 80 2.99 2.47 20.68
N LYS A 81 2.66 2.44 19.39
CA LYS A 81 1.94 1.31 18.79
C LYS A 81 2.91 0.17 18.46
N GLU A 82 2.49 -1.07 18.67
CA GLU A 82 3.24 -2.24 18.24
C GLU A 82 3.20 -2.37 16.70
N CYS A 83 4.35 -2.17 16.05
CA CYS A 83 4.52 -2.25 14.60
C CYS A 83 5.03 -3.63 14.16
N PHE A 84 4.30 -4.28 13.24
CA PHE A 84 4.69 -5.57 12.67
C PHE A 84 4.97 -5.46 11.17
N VAL A 85 6.21 -5.75 10.77
CA VAL A 85 6.61 -5.75 9.35
C VAL A 85 6.70 -7.17 8.79
N PRO A 86 6.35 -7.39 7.52
CA PRO A 86 6.49 -8.71 6.90
C PRO A 86 7.95 -9.18 6.86
N LYS A 87 8.16 -10.47 7.09
CA LYS A 87 9.41 -11.20 6.82
C LYS A 87 9.12 -12.25 5.76
N PHE A 88 9.68 -12.06 4.56
CA PHE A 88 9.52 -12.94 3.40
C PHE A 88 10.81 -13.71 3.11
#